data_AF-A0A7W1W723-F1
#
_entry.id   AF-A0A7W1W723-F1
#
_cell.length_a   1.000
_cell.length_b   1.000
_cell.length_c   1.000
_cell.angle_alpha   90.00
_cell.angle_beta   90.00
_cell.angle_gamma   90.00
#
_symmetry.space_group_name_H-M   'P 1'
#
loop_
_entity.id
_entity.type
_entity.pdbx_description
1 polymer ?
#
loop_
_entity_poly.entity_id
_entity_poly.type
_entity_poly.pdbx_seq_one_letter_code
_entity_poly.pdbx_strand_id
1 'polypeptide(L)' 'AMRFETAKNTPMAMLSRGVCGIKNKTLIINLPGSPKGVVECFEVIKPVLPHAINLLAGNMKH' A
#
# COMPACT_ATOMS: atom_id res chain seq x y z
N ALA A 1 8.08 0.18 3.25
CA ALA A 1 7.34 1.40 3.59
C ALA A 1 6.17 1.11 4.54
N MET A 2 5.04 0.56 4.05
CA MET A 2 3.82 0.35 4.86
C MET A 2 4.06 -0.29 6.24
N ARG A 3 4.63 -1.51 6.27
CA ARG A 3 4.88 -2.24 7.53
C ARG A 3 5.71 -1.44 8.52
N PHE A 4 6.77 -0.79 8.02
CA PHE A 4 7.68 0.01 8.84
C PHE A 4 6.98 1.24 9.42
N GLU A 5 6.18 1.94 8.61
CA GLU A 5 5.47 3.12 9.09
C GLU A 5 4.37 2.81 10.10
N THR A 6 3.55 1.79 9.83
CA THR A 6 2.49 1.40 10.77
C THR A 6 3.02 0.76 12.05
N ALA A 7 4.25 0.23 12.04
CA ALA A 7 4.90 -0.28 13.26
C ALA A 7 5.18 0.81 14.30
N LYS A 8 5.25 2.08 13.89
CA LYS A 8 5.35 3.22 14.80
C LYS A 8 4.07 3.44 15.63
N ASN A 9 2.92 3.03 15.09
CA ASN A 9 1.61 3.17 15.75
C ASN A 9 1.23 1.93 16.55
N THR A 10 1.59 0.74 16.06
CA THR A 10 1.31 -0.53 16.75
C THR A 10 2.42 -1.55 16.52
N PRO A 11 2.98 -2.15 17.59
CA PRO A 11 3.96 -3.22 17.46
C PRO A 11 3.45 -4.40 16.62
N MET A 12 2.14 -4.67 16.63
CA MET A 12 1.52 -5.78 15.89
C MET A 12 1.71 -5.69 14.37
N ALA A 13 1.93 -4.49 13.82
CA ALA A 13 2.19 -4.33 12.39
C ALA A 13 3.43 -5.10 11.93
N MET A 14 4.40 -5.38 12.81
CA MET A 14 5.59 -6.16 12.47
C MET A 14 5.27 -7.59 12.01
N LEU A 15 4.15 -8.16 12.47
CA LEU A 15 3.70 -9.51 12.12
C LEU A 15 2.95 -9.57 10.79
N SER A 16 2.63 -8.42 10.18
CA SER A 16 1.91 -8.39 8.91
C SER A 16 2.73 -9.04 7.79
N ARG A 17 2.18 -10.07 7.14
CA ARG A 17 2.77 -10.75 5.98
C ARG A 17 2.18 -10.31 4.64
N GLY A 18 1.40 -9.23 4.64
CA GLY A 18 0.81 -8.69 3.41
C GLY A 18 1.88 -8.29 2.41
N VAL A 19 1.67 -8.68 1.16
CA VAL A 19 2.48 -8.27 0.00
C VAL A 19 1.66 -7.38 -0.93
N CYS A 20 2.32 -6.61 -1.79
CA CYS A 20 1.70 -5.92 -2.92
C CYS A 20 2.34 -6.38 -4.23
N GLY A 21 1.62 -6.24 -5.34
CA GLY A 21 2.11 -6.65 -6.64
C GLY A 21 1.22 -6.13 -7.77
N ILE A 22 1.66 -6.40 -8.99
CA ILE A 22 0.96 -6.00 -10.20
C ILE A 22 0.62 -7.27 -10.98
N LYS A 23 -0.62 -7.36 -11.46
CA LYS A 23 -1.04 -8.35 -12.46
C LYS A 23 -1.63 -7.61 -13.65
N ASN A 24 -1.03 -7.76 -14.82
CA ASN A 24 -1.36 -6.99 -16.02
C ASN A 24 -1.27 -5.47 -15.75
N LYS A 25 -2.39 -4.76 -15.74
CA LYS A 25 -2.49 -3.32 -15.43
C LYS A 25 -3.17 -3.05 -14.08
N THR A 26 -3.22 -4.06 -13.20
CA THR A 26 -3.93 -3.98 -11.93
C THR A 26 -2.94 -4.03 -10.77
N LEU A 27 -2.97 -3.00 -9.94
CA LEU A 27 -2.25 -2.96 -8.66
C LEU A 27 -3.07 -3.71 -7.60
N ILE A 28 -2.44 -4.65 -6.92
CA ILE A 28 -3.04 -5.45 -5.84
C ILE A 28 -2.27 -5.16 -4.56
N ILE A 29 -2.99 -4.78 -3.50
CA ILE A 29 -2.41 -4.40 -2.22
C ILE A 29 -3.15 -5.14 -1.11
N ASN A 30 -2.42 -5.96 -0.35
CA ASN A 30 -2.96 -6.59 0.85
C ASN A 30 -2.98 -5.60 2.01
N LEU A 31 -4.14 -5.44 2.64
CA LEU A 31 -4.34 -4.62 3.83
C LEU A 31 -4.72 -5.50 5.04
N PRO A 32 -4.52 -5.00 6.28
CA PRO A 32 -4.94 -5.72 7.49
C PRO A 32 -6.46 -5.95 7.53
N GLY A 33 -6.91 -6.96 8.29
CA GLY A 33 -8.35 -7.27 8.41
C GLY A 33 -9.16 -6.28 9.27
N SER A 34 -8.51 -5.46 10.08
CA SER A 34 -9.18 -4.47 10.95
C SER A 34 -9.39 -3.14 10.22
N PRO A 35 -10.55 -2.46 10.37
CA PRO A 35 -10.79 -1.15 9.76
C PRO A 35 -9.72 -0.09 10.11
N LYS A 36 -9.26 -0.06 11.36
CA LYS A 36 -8.19 0.85 11.80
C LYS A 36 -6.89 0.63 11.02
N GLY A 37 -6.44 -0.63 10.94
CA GLY A 37 -5.23 -1.00 10.19
C GLY A 37 -5.32 -0.71 8.69
N VAL A 38 -6.52 -0.84 8.09
CA VAL A 38 -6.77 -0.44 6.70
C VAL A 38 -6.50 1.05 6.52
N VAL A 39 -7.09 1.90 7.35
CA VAL A 39 -6.93 3.36 7.27
C VAL A 39 -5.46 3.76 7.44
N GLU A 40 -4.80 3.24 8.47
CA GLU A 40 -3.39 3.54 8.74
C GLU A 40 -2.47 3.11 7.58
N CYS A 41 -2.64 1.89 7.07
CA CYS A 41 -1.86 1.40 5.94
C CYS A 41 -2.16 2.16 4.65
N PHE A 42 -3.43 2.54 4.42
CA PHE A 42 -3.85 3.24 3.21
C PHE A 42 -3.29 4.66 3.15
N GLU A 43 -3.31 5.40 4.25
CA GLU A 43 -2.75 6.77 4.28
C GLU A 43 -1.25 6.80 3.96
N VAL A 44 -0.50 5.74 4.29
CA VAL A 44 0.93 5.62 3.92
C VAL A 44 1.15 5.53 2.41
N ILE A 45 0.26 4.85 1.67
CA ILE A 45 0.42 4.63 0.22
C ILE A 45 -0.37 5.60 -0.64
N LYS A 46 -1.40 6.24 -0.09
CA LYS A 46 -2.26 7.18 -0.79
C LYS A 46 -1.52 8.24 -1.60
N PRO A 47 -0.41 8.86 -1.13
CA PRO A 47 0.31 9.86 -1.90
C PRO A 47 0.94 9.32 -3.20
N VAL A 48 1.31 8.02 -3.23
CA VAL A 48 1.99 7.41 -4.37
C VAL A 48 1.04 6.69 -5.33
N LEU A 49 -0.20 6.42 -4.91
CA LEU A 49 -1.20 5.72 -5.72
C LEU A 49 -1.48 6.39 -7.07
N PRO A 50 -1.68 7.71 -7.19
CA PRO A 50 -1.93 8.35 -8.49
C PRO A 50 -0.81 8.11 -9.50
N HIS A 51 0.45 8.23 -9.05
CA HIS A 51 1.62 7.99 -9.90
C HIS A 51 1.72 6.51 -10.29
N ALA A 52 1.56 5.59 -9.33
CA ALA A 52 1.58 4.16 -9.61
C ALA A 52 0.51 3.73 -10.64
N ILE A 53 -0.70 4.28 -10.54
CA ILE A 53 -1.79 4.01 -11.50
C ILE A 53 -1.46 4.58 -12.89
N ASN A 54 -0.90 5.79 -12.96
CA ASN A 54 -0.48 6.38 -14.24
C ASN A 54 0.59 5.54 -14.93
N LEU A 55 1.56 5.03 -14.19
CA LEU A 55 2.57 4.11 -14.73
C LEU A 55 1.94 2.84 -15.29
N LEU A 56 0.96 2.24 -14.58
CA LEU A 56 0.24 1.06 -15.04
C LEU A 56 -0.63 1.31 -16.28
N ALA A 57 -1.14 2.54 -16.42
CA ALA A 57 -1.88 2.97 -17.61
C ALA A 57 -0.98 3.15 -18.84
N GLY A 58 0.35 3.17 -18.68
CA GLY A 58 1.31 3.46 -19.75
C GLY A 58 1.59 4.96 -19.93
N ASN A 59 1.11 5.80 -19.01
CA ASN A 59 1.32 7.24 -19.04
C ASN A 59 2.63 7.58 -18.32
N MET A 60 3.75 7.30 -18.98
CA MET A 60 5.09 7.66 -18.52
C MET A 60 5.39 9.11 -18.88
N LYS A 61 4.86 10.07 -18.11
CA LYS A 61 5.37 11.44 -18.10
C LYS A 61 6.09 11.66 -16.77
N HIS A 62 7.42 11.81 -16.85
CA HIS A 62 8.25 12.32 -15.76
C HIS A 62 8.17 13.84 -15.72
#